data_AF-A0A2E6PU80-F1
#
_entry.id   AF-A0A2E6PU80-F1
#
_cell.length_a   1.000
_cell.length_b   1.000
_cell.length_c   1.000
_cell.angle_alpha   90.00
_cell.angle_beta   90.00
_cell.angle_gamma   90.00
#
_symmetry.space_group_name_H-M   'P 1'
#
loop_
_entity.id
_entity.type
_entity.pdbx_description
1 polymer ?
#
loop_
_entity_poly.entity_id
_entity_poly.type
_entity_poly.pdbx_seq_one_letter_code
_entity_poly.pdbx_strand_id
1 'polypeptide(L)'
;MTHTALKVLMESVRWDQFFNMVNHVGANLNSRKDRFDKSDIFESALDVMSSGTIIHVDEKGYDHVVPDTTDPELEMKTAKHCLFTERTGKQKKVCTVKLMNSLGDCSGRTIADVIKFHNLLIVDTGNEKSYSAALISSEDIKEEWLDFKKDGVTLSAPTEKLHFIKKPEQISVEGKSSTFCYKERKKQMQRNFINEFV
;
A
#
# COMPACT_ATOMS: atom_id res chain seq x y z
N MET A 1 16.24 19.46 10.94
CA MET A 1 16.58 19.00 9.58
C MET A 1 15.29 18.44 9.01
N THR A 2 14.79 18.97 7.90
CA THR A 2 13.58 18.44 7.26
C THR A 2 13.95 17.10 6.63
N HIS A 3 13.28 16.03 7.03
CA HIS A 3 13.48 14.70 6.45
C HIS A 3 12.61 14.59 5.19
N THR A 4 13.02 13.80 4.19
CA THR A 4 12.13 13.43 3.09
C THR A 4 11.24 12.27 3.53
N ALA A 5 10.03 12.14 2.96
CA ALA A 5 9.15 11.00 3.25
C ALA A 5 9.86 9.65 3.01
N LEU A 6 10.69 9.56 1.97
CA LEU A 6 11.52 8.39 1.68
C LEU A 6 12.40 7.98 2.87
N LYS A 7 13.11 8.93 3.46
CA LYS A 7 14.02 8.66 4.59
C LYS A 7 13.23 8.17 5.80
N VAL A 8 12.11 8.82 6.11
CA VAL A 8 11.24 8.42 7.23
C VAL A 8 10.71 6.99 7.02
N LEU A 9 10.25 6.66 5.81
CA LEU A 9 9.79 5.31 5.46
C LEU A 9 10.88 4.25 5.61
N MET A 10 12.13 4.57 5.24
CA MET A 10 13.25 3.65 5.37
C MET A 10 13.67 3.41 6.82
N GLU A 11 13.60 4.43 7.67
CA GLU A 11 14.16 4.41 9.03
C GLU A 11 13.14 4.04 10.11
N SER A 12 11.87 4.43 9.96
CA SER A 12 10.85 4.29 11.03
C SER A 12 10.02 3.01 10.92
N VAL A 13 9.76 2.53 9.70
CA VAL A 13 8.82 1.42 9.48
C VAL A 13 9.51 0.08 9.69
N ARG A 14 8.92 -0.75 10.56
CA ARG A 14 9.32 -2.16 10.76
C ARG A 14 8.84 -3.05 9.62
N TRP A 15 9.48 -2.93 8.46
CA TRP A 15 9.06 -3.59 7.21
C TRP A 15 8.97 -5.12 7.29
N ASP A 16 9.86 -5.80 8.01
CA ASP A 16 9.77 -7.25 8.18
C ASP A 16 8.47 -7.65 8.89
N GLN A 17 8.07 -6.90 9.92
CA GLN A 17 6.81 -7.13 10.63
C GLN A 17 5.61 -6.81 9.73
N PHE A 18 5.70 -5.75 8.95
CA PHE A 18 4.68 -5.40 7.96
C PHE A 18 4.48 -6.54 6.94
N PHE A 19 5.55 -7.06 6.34
CA PHE A 19 5.44 -8.13 5.36
C PHE A 19 5.08 -9.50 5.97
N ASN A 20 5.46 -9.76 7.23
CA ASN A 20 4.93 -10.89 7.99
C ASN A 20 3.40 -10.82 8.13
N MET A 21 2.87 -9.64 8.46
CA MET A 21 1.43 -9.41 8.49
C MET A 21 0.79 -9.56 7.10
N VAL A 22 1.39 -9.01 6.04
CA VAL A 22 0.91 -9.17 4.66
C VAL A 22 0.86 -10.65 4.26
N ASN A 23 1.88 -11.44 4.58
CA ASN A 23 1.91 -12.87 4.30
C ASN A 23 0.78 -13.62 5.04
N HIS A 24 0.53 -13.24 6.30
CA HIS A 24 -0.50 -13.85 7.13
C HIS A 24 -1.93 -13.48 6.70
N VAL A 25 -2.20 -12.18 6.57
CA VAL A 25 -3.53 -11.64 6.23
C VAL A 25 -3.84 -11.83 4.74
N GLY A 26 -2.83 -11.72 3.89
CA GLY A 26 -2.92 -11.71 2.43
C GLY A 26 -3.61 -12.92 1.82
N ALA A 27 -3.38 -14.10 2.37
CA ALA A 27 -3.99 -15.35 1.90
C ALA A 27 -5.45 -15.52 2.36
N ASN A 28 -5.85 -14.86 3.45
CA ASN A 28 -7.11 -15.13 4.15
C ASN A 28 -8.24 -14.13 3.80
N LEU A 29 -7.90 -12.97 3.21
CA LEU A 29 -8.85 -11.89 2.90
C LEU A 29 -8.93 -11.59 1.39
N ASN A 30 -9.63 -12.45 0.64
CA ASN A 30 -9.72 -12.33 -0.83
C ASN A 30 -11.16 -12.09 -1.35
N SER A 31 -12.19 -12.31 -0.53
CA SER A 31 -13.57 -12.02 -0.92
C SER A 31 -13.80 -10.51 -1.05
N ARG A 32 -14.85 -10.07 -1.76
CA ARG A 32 -15.10 -8.65 -2.02
C ARG A 32 -15.20 -7.83 -0.72
N LYS A 33 -15.89 -8.34 0.30
CA LYS A 33 -15.99 -7.67 1.61
C LYS A 33 -14.65 -7.65 2.35
N ASP A 34 -13.92 -8.75 2.29
CA ASP A 34 -12.62 -8.89 2.96
C ASP A 34 -11.53 -7.96 2.36
N ARG A 35 -11.73 -7.44 1.13
CA ARG A 35 -10.77 -6.51 0.50
C ARG A 35 -10.75 -5.13 1.13
N PHE A 36 -11.90 -4.67 1.65
CA PHE A 36 -11.95 -3.41 2.40
C PHE A 36 -11.17 -3.57 3.71
N ASP A 37 -11.47 -4.61 4.49
CA ASP A 37 -10.69 -4.94 5.69
C ASP A 37 -9.19 -5.04 5.43
N LYS A 38 -8.80 -5.66 4.30
CA LYS A 38 -7.40 -5.80 3.93
C LYS A 38 -6.73 -4.44 3.68
N SER A 39 -7.43 -3.49 3.05
CA SER A 39 -6.91 -2.13 2.85
C SER A 39 -6.70 -1.47 4.21
N ASP A 40 -7.75 -1.41 5.02
CA ASP A 40 -7.73 -0.75 6.33
C ASP A 40 -6.61 -1.31 7.23
N ILE A 41 -6.42 -2.64 7.24
CA ILE A 41 -5.35 -3.28 8.00
C ILE A 41 -3.97 -2.88 7.47
N PHE A 42 -3.76 -2.89 6.16
CA PHE A 42 -2.46 -2.54 5.58
C PHE A 42 -2.14 -1.07 5.80
N GLU A 43 -3.11 -0.18 5.62
CA GLU A 43 -2.97 1.27 5.83
C GLU A 43 -2.70 1.57 7.30
N SER A 44 -3.51 1.04 8.21
CA SER A 44 -3.31 1.23 9.66
C SER A 44 -2.01 0.58 10.17
N ALA A 45 -1.54 -0.47 9.52
CA ALA A 45 -0.29 -1.11 9.93
C ALA A 45 0.93 -0.21 9.71
N LEU A 46 0.90 0.70 8.72
CA LEU A 46 2.02 1.61 8.50
C LEU A 46 2.22 2.55 9.70
N ASP A 47 1.11 3.01 10.29
CA ASP A 47 1.11 3.81 11.52
C ASP A 47 1.68 3.01 12.71
N VAL A 48 1.07 1.86 13.00
CA VAL A 48 1.50 1.00 14.12
C VAL A 48 2.96 0.54 13.98
N MET A 49 3.39 0.21 12.76
CA MET A 49 4.75 -0.29 12.50
C MET A 49 5.79 0.81 12.40
N SER A 50 5.39 2.07 12.27
CA SER A 50 6.25 3.26 12.39
C SER A 50 6.24 3.86 13.81
N SER A 51 5.53 3.24 14.75
CA SER A 51 5.31 3.75 16.12
C SER A 51 4.70 5.15 16.14
N GLY A 52 3.78 5.43 15.22
CA GLY A 52 3.10 6.72 15.08
C GLY A 52 3.93 7.82 14.40
N THR A 53 5.09 7.49 13.83
CA THR A 53 5.88 8.46 13.03
C THR A 53 5.18 8.79 11.71
N ILE A 54 4.47 7.82 11.15
CA ILE A 54 3.58 8.00 10.00
C ILE A 54 2.17 7.88 10.54
N ILE A 55 1.31 8.85 10.25
CA ILE A 55 -0.04 8.92 10.84
C ILE A 55 -1.05 8.51 9.78
N HIS A 56 -1.90 7.53 10.09
CA HIS A 56 -3.03 7.16 9.23
C HIS A 56 -4.18 8.16 9.43
N VAL A 57 -4.63 8.82 8.37
CA VAL A 57 -5.64 9.89 8.43
C VAL A 57 -6.88 9.63 7.57
N ASP A 58 -6.81 8.72 6.58
CA ASP A 58 -7.91 8.37 5.66
C ASP A 58 -8.63 9.61 5.10
N GLU A 59 -7.84 10.55 4.56
CA GLU A 59 -8.34 11.80 3.99
C GLU A 59 -8.57 11.68 2.48
N LYS A 60 -9.31 12.64 1.91
CA LYS A 60 -9.68 12.60 0.49
C LYS A 60 -8.48 12.88 -0.43
N GLY A 61 -7.74 11.82 -0.76
CA GLY A 61 -6.68 11.85 -1.77
C GLY A 61 -5.30 11.40 -1.28
N TYR A 62 -5.16 11.07 0.01
CA TYR A 62 -3.98 10.43 0.62
C TYR A 62 -4.41 9.67 1.87
N ASP A 63 -3.72 8.56 2.14
CA ASP A 63 -4.03 7.68 3.27
C ASP A 63 -3.28 8.13 4.54
N HIS A 64 -2.06 8.67 4.39
CA HIS A 64 -1.16 8.99 5.50
C HIS A 64 -0.57 10.40 5.43
N VAL A 65 -0.12 10.87 6.59
CA VAL A 65 0.72 12.05 6.75
C VAL A 65 2.05 11.62 7.38
N VAL A 66 3.15 12.13 6.84
CA VAL A 66 4.50 12.01 7.40
C VAL A 66 4.89 13.37 7.98
N PRO A 67 4.72 13.62 9.29
CA PRO A 67 5.03 14.92 9.89
C PRO A 67 6.51 15.29 9.73
N ASP A 68 6.80 16.59 9.80
CA ASP A 68 8.15 17.16 9.73
C ASP A 68 8.91 16.90 8.41
N THR A 69 8.17 16.62 7.33
CA THR A 69 8.68 16.57 5.96
C THR A 69 8.16 17.75 5.13
N THR A 70 8.82 18.02 4.00
CA THR A 70 8.38 19.03 3.02
C THR A 70 7.19 18.59 2.17
N ASP A 71 6.89 17.30 2.21
CA ASP A 71 6.07 16.53 1.29
C ASP A 71 5.26 15.48 2.09
N PRO A 72 4.37 15.92 3.00
CA PRO A 72 3.88 15.05 4.07
C PRO A 72 2.79 14.08 3.63
N GLU A 73 2.00 14.41 2.60
CA GLU A 73 0.88 13.61 2.11
C GLU A 73 1.36 12.38 1.34
N LEU A 74 0.96 11.20 1.81
CA LEU A 74 1.36 9.91 1.30
C LEU A 74 0.14 9.06 0.96
N GLU A 75 0.01 8.69 -0.30
CA GLU A 75 -0.98 7.70 -0.78
C GLU A 75 -0.33 6.32 -0.82
N MET A 76 -0.99 5.28 -0.29
CA MET A 76 -0.52 3.92 -0.38
C MET A 76 -1.32 3.11 -1.40
N LYS A 77 -0.60 2.41 -2.29
CA LYS A 77 -1.19 1.42 -3.18
C LYS A 77 -0.50 0.08 -3.04
N THR A 78 -1.32 -0.95 -2.81
CA THR A 78 -0.86 -2.33 -2.70
C THR A 78 -1.28 -3.14 -3.92
N ALA A 79 -0.35 -3.92 -4.46
CA ALA A 79 -0.61 -4.81 -5.59
C ALA A 79 0.33 -6.01 -5.58
N LYS A 80 -0.13 -7.18 -6.01
CA LYS A 80 0.72 -8.37 -6.06
C LYS A 80 1.59 -8.36 -7.31
N HIS A 81 2.90 -8.63 -7.15
CA HIS A 81 3.85 -8.79 -8.26
C HIS A 81 3.88 -7.58 -9.20
N CYS A 82 3.72 -6.38 -8.63
CA CYS A 82 3.74 -5.12 -9.37
C CYS A 82 5.17 -4.62 -9.60
N LEU A 83 6.10 -4.92 -8.70
CA LEU A 83 7.50 -4.49 -8.77
C LEU A 83 8.44 -5.64 -9.18
N PHE A 84 8.16 -6.86 -8.74
CA PHE A 84 8.98 -8.04 -9.04
C PHE A 84 8.14 -9.20 -9.58
N THR A 85 8.75 -10.06 -10.37
CA THR A 85 8.09 -11.24 -10.96
C THR A 85 7.81 -12.31 -9.91
N GLU A 86 6.61 -12.90 -9.97
CA GLU A 86 6.16 -13.95 -9.04
C GLU A 86 7.13 -15.14 -8.94
N ARG A 87 7.61 -15.63 -10.09
CA ARG A 87 8.36 -16.90 -10.14
C ARG A 87 9.86 -16.73 -9.89
N THR A 88 10.44 -15.68 -10.48
CA THR A 88 11.89 -15.49 -10.55
C THR A 88 12.41 -14.39 -9.62
N GLY A 89 11.53 -13.58 -9.02
CA GLY A 89 11.95 -12.44 -8.18
C GLY A 89 12.77 -11.40 -8.96
N LYS A 90 12.61 -11.34 -10.28
CA LYS A 90 13.29 -10.34 -11.12
C LYS A 90 12.50 -9.05 -11.08
N GLN A 91 13.20 -7.93 -10.95
CA GLN A 91 12.58 -6.60 -11.04
C GLN A 91 11.91 -6.43 -12.40
N LYS A 92 10.65 -5.99 -12.41
CA LYS A 92 9.91 -5.67 -13.63
C LYS A 92 10.40 -4.34 -14.16
N LYS A 93 10.35 -4.17 -15.49
CA LYS A 93 10.70 -2.88 -16.14
C LYS A 93 9.64 -1.81 -15.89
N VAL A 94 8.38 -2.21 -15.75
CA VAL A 94 7.24 -1.34 -15.52
C VAL A 94 6.47 -1.84 -14.30
N CYS A 95 6.17 -0.90 -13.41
CA CYS A 95 5.26 -1.08 -12.29
C CYS A 95 3.86 -0.61 -12.70
N THR A 96 2.86 -1.48 -12.53
CA THR A 96 1.48 -1.15 -12.84
C THR A 96 0.63 -1.24 -11.57
N VAL A 97 -0.01 -0.13 -11.20
CA VAL A 97 -0.89 -0.02 -10.03
C VAL A 97 -2.13 0.80 -10.37
N LYS A 98 -3.27 0.47 -9.76
CA LYS A 98 -4.51 1.23 -9.95
C LYS A 98 -4.55 2.36 -8.92
N LEU A 99 -4.44 3.62 -9.36
CA LEU A 99 -4.47 4.79 -8.48
C LEU A 99 -5.88 5.09 -7.99
N MET A 100 -6.87 4.85 -8.84
CA MET A 100 -8.24 5.17 -8.52
C MET A 100 -9.18 4.10 -9.08
N ASN A 101 -10.13 3.67 -8.25
CA ASN A 101 -11.29 2.92 -8.70
C ASN A 101 -12.48 3.87 -8.83
N SER A 102 -13.28 3.70 -9.88
CA SER A 102 -14.52 4.46 -10.04
C SER A 102 -15.64 3.56 -10.54
N LEU A 103 -16.85 3.82 -10.01
CA LEU A 103 -18.09 3.24 -10.55
C LEU A 103 -18.67 4.08 -11.70
N GLY A 104 -18.15 5.30 -11.92
CA GLY A 104 -18.52 6.19 -13.02
C GLY A 104 -17.34 6.49 -13.95
N ASP A 105 -17.61 7.10 -15.10
CA ASP A 105 -16.62 7.31 -16.16
C ASP A 105 -15.48 8.27 -15.73
N CYS A 106 -14.24 7.77 -15.70
CA CYS A 106 -13.04 8.59 -15.43
C CYS A 106 -12.30 9.07 -16.68
N SER A 107 -12.79 8.79 -17.90
CA SER A 107 -12.07 9.14 -19.14
C SER A 107 -11.89 10.65 -19.36
N GLY A 108 -12.71 11.49 -18.72
CA GLY A 108 -12.60 12.96 -18.78
C GLY A 108 -11.79 13.59 -17.64
N ARG A 109 -11.18 12.80 -16.75
CA ARG A 109 -10.38 13.33 -15.64
C ARG A 109 -9.00 13.75 -16.10
N THR A 110 -8.42 14.68 -15.35
CA THR A 110 -7.05 15.16 -15.53
C THR A 110 -6.12 14.54 -14.49
N ILE A 111 -4.81 14.71 -14.67
CA ILE A 111 -3.80 14.32 -13.67
C ILE A 111 -4.07 14.96 -12.30
N ALA A 112 -4.49 16.24 -12.28
CA ALA A 112 -4.79 16.98 -11.04
C ALA A 112 -6.04 16.45 -10.30
N ASP A 113 -6.94 15.77 -11.01
CA ASP A 113 -8.11 15.12 -10.38
C ASP A 113 -7.74 13.84 -9.63
N VAL A 114 -6.60 13.22 -10.00
CA VAL A 114 -6.15 11.91 -9.52
C VAL A 114 -5.03 12.03 -8.50
N ILE A 115 -4.04 12.87 -8.78
CA ILE A 115 -2.87 13.05 -7.94
C ILE A 115 -3.14 14.18 -6.94
N LYS A 116 -3.46 13.79 -5.70
CA LYS A 116 -3.79 14.70 -4.59
C LYS A 116 -2.88 14.50 -3.38
N PHE A 117 -1.76 13.82 -3.61
CA PHE A 117 -0.74 13.45 -2.65
C PHE A 117 0.61 13.99 -3.14
N HIS A 118 1.56 14.17 -2.23
CA HIS A 118 2.95 14.49 -2.61
C HIS A 118 3.73 13.22 -2.94
N ASN A 119 3.42 12.11 -2.27
CA ASN A 119 4.15 10.85 -2.42
C ASN A 119 3.20 9.68 -2.67
N LEU A 120 3.57 8.79 -3.60
CA LEU A 120 2.91 7.50 -3.82
C LEU A 120 3.80 6.37 -3.32
N LEU A 121 3.35 5.72 -2.24
CA LEU A 121 3.94 4.48 -1.73
C LEU A 121 3.33 3.28 -2.45
N ILE A 122 4.17 2.53 -3.16
CA ILE A 122 3.81 1.29 -3.84
C ILE A 122 4.34 0.11 -3.03
N VAL A 123 3.44 -0.79 -2.62
CA VAL A 123 3.78 -1.99 -1.86
C VAL A 123 3.44 -3.24 -2.67
N ASP A 124 4.47 -4.01 -3.03
CA ASP A 124 4.31 -5.31 -3.68
C ASP A 124 3.98 -6.39 -2.64
N THR A 125 2.74 -6.88 -2.66
CA THR A 125 2.21 -7.82 -1.67
C THR A 125 2.13 -9.25 -2.18
N GLY A 126 2.92 -9.59 -3.21
CA GLY A 126 2.86 -10.88 -3.88
C GLY A 126 3.30 -12.07 -3.03
N ASN A 127 4.60 -12.33 -2.97
CA ASN A 127 5.19 -13.42 -2.18
C ASN A 127 6.62 -13.02 -1.74
N GLU A 128 7.32 -13.91 -1.03
CA GLU A 128 8.70 -13.70 -0.55
C GLU A 128 9.70 -13.25 -1.63
N LYS A 129 9.47 -13.62 -2.91
CA LYS A 129 10.31 -13.20 -4.04
C LYS A 129 9.94 -11.83 -4.59
N SER A 130 8.81 -11.26 -4.19
CA SER A 130 8.34 -9.98 -4.68
C SER A 130 8.05 -8.93 -3.61
N TYR A 131 7.98 -9.31 -2.33
CA TYR A 131 7.77 -8.37 -1.24
C TYR A 131 8.77 -7.22 -1.36
N SER A 132 8.23 -6.02 -1.48
CA SER A 132 9.01 -4.80 -1.69
C SER A 132 8.15 -3.59 -1.51
N ALA A 133 8.79 -2.46 -1.23
CA ALA A 133 8.16 -1.16 -1.14
C ALA A 133 9.01 -0.15 -1.90
N ALA A 134 8.36 0.70 -2.68
CA ALA A 134 9.00 1.78 -3.43
C ALA A 134 8.14 3.04 -3.37
N LEU A 135 8.80 4.19 -3.52
CA LEU A 135 8.19 5.51 -3.48
C LEU A 135 8.40 6.23 -4.82
N ILE A 136 7.45 7.07 -5.21
CA ILE A 136 7.63 8.06 -6.26
C ILE A 136 6.96 9.37 -5.83
N SER A 137 7.63 10.49 -6.08
CA SER A 137 7.04 11.82 -5.90
C SER A 137 5.97 12.06 -6.95
N SER A 138 4.88 12.73 -6.58
CA SER A 138 3.83 13.13 -7.51
C SER A 138 4.36 14.00 -8.66
N GLU A 139 5.38 14.82 -8.39
CA GLU A 139 6.03 15.68 -9.40
C GLU A 139 6.76 14.88 -10.48
N ASP A 140 7.19 13.65 -10.16
CA ASP A 140 7.87 12.76 -11.09
C ASP A 140 6.90 11.87 -11.89
N ILE A 141 5.61 11.83 -11.51
CA ILE A 141 4.60 11.07 -12.23
C ILE A 141 4.21 11.82 -13.50
N LYS A 142 4.43 11.16 -14.64
CA LYS A 142 4.09 11.74 -15.94
C LYS A 142 2.71 11.33 -16.43
N GLU A 143 2.05 12.24 -17.14
CA GLU A 143 0.71 12.00 -17.69
C GLU A 143 0.70 10.83 -18.67
N GLU A 144 1.74 10.62 -19.47
CA GLU A 144 1.83 9.48 -20.39
C GLU A 144 1.90 8.11 -19.70
N TRP A 145 2.14 8.07 -18.38
CA TRP A 145 2.10 6.84 -17.59
C TRP A 145 0.71 6.54 -17.03
N LEU A 146 -0.24 7.46 -17.19
CA LEU A 146 -1.61 7.35 -16.67
C LEU A 146 -2.56 6.90 -17.77
N ASP A 147 -3.27 5.82 -17.51
CA ASP A 147 -4.31 5.27 -18.37
C ASP A 147 -5.68 5.55 -17.74
N PHE A 148 -6.37 6.54 -18.30
CA PHE A 148 -7.69 6.99 -17.87
C PHE A 148 -8.79 6.15 -18.53
N LYS A 149 -9.33 5.19 -17.79
CA LYS A 149 -10.41 4.32 -18.24
C LYS A 149 -11.73 4.70 -17.58
N LYS A 150 -12.82 4.13 -18.09
CA LYS A 150 -14.14 4.30 -17.48
C LYS A 150 -14.18 3.83 -16.02
N ASP A 151 -13.49 2.73 -15.68
CA ASP A 151 -13.56 2.10 -14.36
C ASP A 151 -12.46 2.56 -13.39
N GLY A 152 -11.68 3.57 -13.76
CA GLY A 152 -10.63 4.12 -12.93
C GLY A 152 -9.38 4.56 -13.70
N VAL A 153 -8.33 4.86 -12.94
CA VAL A 153 -7.06 5.35 -13.48
C VAL A 153 -5.94 4.41 -13.05
N THR A 154 -5.14 3.96 -14.01
CA THR A 154 -4.01 3.05 -13.79
C THR A 154 -2.71 3.78 -14.08
N LEU A 155 -1.74 3.69 -13.17
CA LEU A 155 -0.37 4.13 -13.38
C LEU A 155 0.46 2.97 -13.92
N SER A 156 1.25 3.22 -14.96
CA SER A 156 2.27 2.32 -15.52
C SER A 156 3.63 3.01 -15.56
N ALA A 157 4.28 3.12 -14.40
CA ALA A 157 5.56 3.84 -14.24
C ALA A 157 6.77 2.92 -14.54
N PRO A 158 7.83 3.42 -15.20
CA PRO A 158 9.09 2.70 -15.28
C PRO A 158 9.67 2.47 -13.88
N THR A 159 9.98 1.22 -13.53
CA THR A 159 10.43 0.87 -12.17
C THR A 159 11.76 1.54 -11.79
N GLU A 160 12.58 1.90 -12.78
CA GLU A 160 13.82 2.68 -12.60
C GLU A 160 13.61 4.12 -12.12
N LYS A 161 12.37 4.64 -12.22
CA LYS A 161 11.98 5.96 -11.70
C LYS A 161 11.47 5.90 -10.27
N LEU A 162 11.39 4.70 -9.68
CA LEU A 162 10.93 4.52 -8.31
C LEU A 162 12.12 4.49 -7.35
N HIS A 163 11.96 5.07 -6.17
CA HIS A 163 12.89 4.99 -5.07
C HIS A 163 12.55 3.79 -4.19
N PHE A 164 13.35 2.73 -4.26
CA PHE A 164 13.13 1.55 -3.42
C PHE A 164 13.41 1.85 -1.95
N ILE A 165 12.41 1.59 -1.11
CA ILE A 165 12.51 1.59 0.35
C ILE A 165 13.04 0.23 0.83
N LYS A 166 12.46 -0.85 0.29
CA LYS A 166 12.88 -2.24 0.53
C LYS A 166 12.72 -3.06 -0.74
N LYS A 167 13.72 -3.90 -1.01
CA LYS A 167 13.70 -4.95 -2.03
C LYS A 167 13.52 -6.34 -1.39
N PRO A 168 13.12 -7.37 -2.15
CA PRO A 168 12.84 -8.71 -1.60
C PRO A 168 13.98 -9.28 -0.76
N GLU A 169 15.23 -9.10 -1.20
CA GLU A 169 16.43 -9.56 -0.51
C GLU A 169 16.68 -8.87 0.84
N GLN A 170 15.97 -7.79 1.15
CA GLN A 170 16.11 -7.00 2.38
C GLN A 170 14.97 -7.27 3.37
N ILE A 171 14.09 -8.23 3.08
CA ILE A 171 12.89 -8.52 3.86
C ILE A 171 12.96 -9.96 4.37
N SER A 172 12.82 -10.10 5.67
CA SER A 172 12.78 -11.41 6.33
C SER A 172 11.34 -11.74 6.72
N VAL A 173 10.73 -12.68 6.01
CA VAL A 173 9.39 -13.19 6.33
C VAL A 173 9.52 -14.53 7.02
N GLU A 174 9.01 -14.62 8.24
CA GLU A 174 8.94 -15.87 8.98
C GLU A 174 7.87 -16.78 8.36
N GLY A 175 8.15 -18.10 8.37
CA GLY A 175 7.19 -19.10 7.93
C GLY A 175 5.87 -18.98 8.69
N LYS A 176 4.74 -19.30 8.03
CA LYS A 176 3.39 -19.20 8.58
C LYS A 176 3.24 -20.01 9.88
N SER A 177 3.52 -19.39 11.01
CA SER A 177 3.14 -19.88 12.34
C SER A 177 2.17 -18.89 12.95
N SER A 178 0.99 -18.76 12.34
CA SER A 178 -0.04 -17.92 12.93
C SER A 178 -0.89 -18.72 13.89
N THR A 179 -0.78 -18.43 15.17
CA THR A 179 -1.67 -18.95 16.22
C THR A 179 -3.07 -18.33 16.18
N PHE A 180 -3.35 -17.40 15.25
CA PHE A 180 -4.63 -16.69 15.18
C PHE A 180 -5.08 -16.30 13.77
N CYS A 181 -6.40 -16.15 13.57
CA CYS A 181 -7.04 -15.79 12.30
C CYS A 181 -7.83 -14.48 12.43
N TYR A 182 -7.52 -13.47 11.60
CA TYR A 182 -8.24 -12.18 11.60
C TYR A 182 -9.74 -12.37 11.38
N LYS A 183 -10.12 -13.21 10.40
CA LYS A 183 -11.52 -13.42 10.02
C LYS A 183 -12.37 -13.97 11.18
N GLU A 184 -11.82 -14.91 11.94
CA GLU A 184 -12.52 -15.46 13.10
C GLU A 184 -12.58 -14.46 14.26
N ARG A 185 -11.51 -13.70 14.51
CA ARG A 185 -11.53 -12.60 15.50
C ARG A 185 -12.56 -11.54 15.15
N LYS A 186 -12.64 -11.13 13.88
CA LYS A 186 -13.64 -10.16 13.39
C LYS A 186 -15.06 -10.66 13.61
N LYS A 187 -15.37 -11.91 13.24
CA LYS A 187 -16.70 -12.51 13.48
C LYS A 187 -17.05 -12.56 14.96
N GLN A 188 -16.10 -12.91 15.82
CA GLN A 188 -16.33 -12.95 17.27
C GLN A 188 -16.60 -11.55 17.83
N MET A 189 -15.81 -10.54 17.42
CA MET A 189 -16.04 -9.15 17.79
C MET A 189 -17.44 -8.67 17.37
N GLN A 190 -17.85 -8.98 16.13
CA GLN A 190 -19.18 -8.63 15.64
C GLN A 190 -20.30 -9.30 16.46
N ARG A 191 -20.13 -10.58 16.81
CA ARG A 191 -21.09 -11.28 17.68
C ARG A 191 -21.18 -10.66 19.06
N ASN A 192 -20.04 -10.33 19.66
CA ASN A 192 -20.00 -9.69 20.97
C ASN A 192 -20.76 -8.35 20.94
N PHE A 193 -20.50 -7.52 19.93
CA PHE A 193 -21.20 -6.24 19.74
C PHE A 193 -22.72 -6.43 19.56
N ILE A 194 -23.14 -7.40 18.74
CA ILE A 194 -24.57 -7.69 18.54
C ILE A 194 -25.24 -8.12 19.86
N ASN A 195 -24.56 -8.91 20.68
CA ASN A 195 -25.08 -9.39 21.96
C ASN A 195 -25.26 -8.27 23.00
N GLU A 196 -24.71 -7.07 22.79
CA GLU A 196 -25.02 -5.92 23.67
C GLU A 196 -26.46 -5.40 23.49
N PHE A 197 -27.18 -5.88 22.47
CA PHE A 197 -28.56 -5.49 22.16
C PHE A 197 -29.58 -6.61 22.43
N VAL A 198 -29.16 -7.77 22.94
CA VAL A 198 -30.02 -8.97 23.16
C VAL A 198 -29.96 -9.38 24.63
#